data_AF-A0A5N7B6D7-F1
#
_entry.id   AF-A0A5N7B6D7-F1
#
_cell.length_a   1.000
_cell.length_b   1.000
_cell.length_c   1.000
_cell.angle_alpha   90.00
_cell.angle_beta   90.00
_cell.angle_gamma   90.00
#
_symmetry.space_group_name_H-M   'P 1'
#
loop_
_entity.id
_entity.type
_entity.pdbx_description
1 polymer ?
#
loop_
_entity_poly.entity_id
_entity_poly.type
_entity_poly.pdbx_seq_one_letter_code
_entity_poly.pdbx_strand_id
1 'polypeptide(L)'
;MEAPAPILQFSDYLIRPFYPGDIEAIVKEGNNPEIARWLRSRFPEPYTVEEAQAWIAIATSASPILDFVISRQEDNVAIGSIGLKAREDVYYRTMEIGYWLGQDHWGKGIATEALSAVTAWAFQTFTHVLKVEAEVYDGNKASQRVLVKAGYELEARRRKAIEKKGVVMDALHFYVTPLGEPLHFAFSQRTAPNRFYKGAMTERLSSWSPTERNARGIPSHESINLYKRWGESGYGMISTGHIMLAYDHLETPGNPVIDLENPLEGERFDAFSRMASESKKHGSLIIAQVSHPGHQAEERVQTNPIAASDVLRTEAHKMMFAKPHATTKDEIRDIVKRWTHAAVYLHRAGFDGIQLHGAHGYLLAQFLSQTTNKRTDEYGGSLENRARLMVEVAQSIRQELPSSSGFILGIKINSAEFQGHGFSPAEAQQLCQILEQNEFDFVELSGGTYETPMFPRERVSTPKEAFFLEFVSMIAPLLSKTKSYITGGFRTASGMVAAMKTVDGIGLARPTCQEFRLPRDILEGQVTGVIEQKVDQQNFGLTSAAAGTQMKQVGKDEQPIDLSDEKNLKLFMKHLGEWSQQVQEDVITMSMYGFMDLPKGEAFQG
;
A
#
# COMPACT_ATOMS: atom_id res chain seq x y z
N MET A 1 43.47 6.40 -13.53
CA MET A 1 42.54 5.25 -13.56
C MET A 1 41.14 5.79 -13.68
N GLU A 2 40.29 5.10 -14.43
CA GLU A 2 38.88 5.47 -14.58
C GLU A 2 38.11 5.14 -13.29
N ALA A 3 37.09 5.94 -12.97
CA ALA A 3 36.27 5.70 -11.80
C ALA A 3 35.43 4.42 -11.99
N PRO A 4 35.25 3.58 -10.95
CA PRO A 4 34.39 2.41 -11.01
C PRO A 4 32.94 2.82 -11.29
N ALA A 5 32.19 1.90 -11.92
CA ALA A 5 30.76 2.09 -12.13
C ALA A 5 30.03 2.30 -10.79
N PRO A 6 29.10 3.26 -10.71
CA PRO A 6 28.32 3.48 -9.50
C PRO A 6 27.34 2.35 -9.24
N ILE A 7 27.12 2.04 -7.97
CA ILE A 7 26.04 1.15 -7.54
C ILE A 7 24.71 1.88 -7.40
N LEU A 8 24.74 3.20 -7.16
CA LEU A 8 23.57 4.07 -7.04
C LEU A 8 23.89 5.45 -7.61
N GLN A 9 22.87 6.10 -8.16
CA GLN A 9 22.92 7.49 -8.63
C GLN A 9 21.69 8.23 -8.10
N PHE A 10 21.88 9.44 -7.60
CA PHE A 10 20.79 10.28 -7.10
C PHE A 10 21.16 11.76 -7.21
N SER A 11 20.20 12.59 -7.65
CA SER A 11 20.43 14.01 -7.97
C SER A 11 21.72 14.23 -8.78
N ASP A 12 22.68 15.00 -8.26
CA ASP A 12 23.98 15.29 -8.88
C ASP A 12 25.13 14.44 -8.28
N TYR A 13 24.81 13.31 -7.64
CA TYR A 13 25.75 12.49 -6.86
C TYR A 13 25.67 11.00 -7.21
N LEU A 14 26.77 10.31 -6.92
CA LEU A 14 27.00 8.90 -7.17
C LEU A 14 27.44 8.21 -5.88
N ILE A 15 27.01 6.96 -5.70
CA ILE A 15 27.60 6.01 -4.75
C ILE A 15 28.35 4.97 -5.57
N ARG A 16 29.66 4.86 -5.35
CA ARG A 16 30.50 3.93 -6.11
C ARG A 16 31.60 3.31 -5.24
N PRO A 17 32.18 2.18 -5.67
CA PRO A 17 33.39 1.67 -5.06
C PRO A 17 34.52 2.72 -5.02
N PHE A 18 35.37 2.62 -4.00
CA PHE A 18 36.61 3.38 -3.93
C PHE A 18 37.55 3.00 -5.07
N TYR A 19 38.41 3.93 -5.49
CA TYR A 19 39.54 3.68 -6.37
C TYR A 19 40.69 4.64 -6.09
N PRO A 20 41.91 4.39 -6.61
CA PRO A 20 43.07 5.21 -6.23
C PRO A 20 43.01 6.68 -6.66
N GLY A 21 42.08 7.07 -7.54
CA GLY A 21 41.84 8.49 -7.84
C GLY A 21 41.18 9.26 -6.71
N ASP A 22 40.62 8.57 -5.70
CA ASP A 22 39.97 9.21 -4.56
C ASP A 22 40.95 9.67 -3.47
N ILE A 23 42.23 9.26 -3.55
CA ILE A 23 43.23 9.46 -2.49
C ILE A 23 43.35 10.93 -2.10
N GLU A 24 43.55 11.82 -3.07
CA GLU A 24 43.77 13.24 -2.80
C GLU A 24 42.56 13.87 -2.07
N ALA A 25 41.36 13.61 -2.56
CA ALA A 25 40.13 14.14 -1.99
C ALA A 25 39.83 13.58 -0.60
N ILE A 26 40.01 12.26 -0.39
CA ILE A 26 39.78 11.63 0.91
C ILE A 26 40.82 12.10 1.94
N VAL A 27 42.09 12.24 1.56
CA VAL A 27 43.14 12.77 2.46
C VAL A 27 42.81 14.20 2.87
N LYS A 28 42.38 15.04 1.92
CA LYS A 28 41.96 16.41 2.22
C LYS A 28 40.82 16.44 3.23
N GLU A 29 39.72 15.73 2.96
CA GLU A 29 38.55 15.77 3.83
C GLU A 29 38.79 15.02 5.16
N GLY A 30 39.55 13.92 5.15
CA GLY A 30 39.88 13.13 6.33
C GLY A 30 40.73 13.87 7.36
N ASN A 31 41.51 14.87 6.94
CA ASN A 31 42.25 15.74 7.85
C ASN A 31 41.42 16.92 8.39
N ASN A 32 40.11 16.98 8.12
CA ASN A 32 39.24 18.00 8.69
C ASN A 32 38.84 17.65 10.14
N PRO A 33 39.20 18.47 11.15
CA PRO A 33 38.89 18.19 12.56
C PRO A 33 37.39 18.32 12.89
N GLU A 34 36.59 18.99 12.06
CA GLU A 34 35.13 19.03 12.17
C GLU A 34 34.50 17.68 11.80
N ILE A 35 35.16 16.88 10.95
CA ILE A 35 34.73 15.54 10.57
C ILE A 35 35.29 14.51 11.57
N ALA A 36 36.62 14.51 11.77
CA ALA A 36 37.33 13.48 12.54
C ALA A 36 36.85 13.33 13.99
N ARG A 37 36.34 14.42 14.60
CA ARG A 37 35.81 14.39 15.98
C ARG A 37 34.60 13.47 16.15
N TRP A 38 33.85 13.22 15.07
CA TRP A 38 32.65 12.39 15.08
C TRP A 38 32.89 10.97 14.58
N LEU A 39 34.13 10.66 14.15
CA LEU A 39 34.52 9.33 13.69
C LEU A 39 35.21 8.54 14.81
N ARG A 40 35.05 7.21 14.74
CA ARG A 40 35.69 6.26 15.67
C ARG A 40 37.21 6.43 15.64
N SER A 41 37.88 6.11 16.74
CA SER A 41 39.36 6.20 16.84
C SER A 41 40.13 5.24 15.95
N ARG A 42 39.45 4.31 15.27
CA ARG A 42 40.04 3.54 14.16
C ARG A 42 40.32 4.42 12.93
N PHE A 43 39.62 5.54 12.78
CA PHE A 43 39.92 6.53 11.75
C PHE A 43 41.20 7.29 12.12
N PRO A 44 42.28 7.23 11.30
CA PRO A 44 43.58 7.82 11.65
C PRO A 44 43.55 9.34 11.61
N GLU A 45 44.33 9.96 12.50
CA GLU A 45 44.49 11.40 12.60
C GLU A 45 45.96 11.71 12.98
N PRO A 46 46.78 12.27 12.06
CA PRO A 46 46.43 12.71 10.70
C PRO A 46 46.11 11.54 9.75
N TYR A 47 45.27 11.81 8.74
CA TYR A 47 44.89 10.85 7.71
C TYR A 47 45.87 10.96 6.54
N THR A 48 46.84 10.05 6.43
CA THR A 48 47.92 10.16 5.43
C THR A 48 47.54 9.54 4.08
N VAL A 49 48.39 9.75 3.07
CA VAL A 49 48.26 9.10 1.76
C VAL A 49 48.35 7.58 1.89
N GLU A 50 49.25 7.09 2.74
CA GLU A 50 49.44 5.67 3.01
C GLU A 50 48.19 5.05 3.66
N GLU A 51 47.56 5.76 4.60
CA GLU A 51 46.30 5.35 5.22
C GLU A 51 45.14 5.31 4.20
N ALA A 52 45.08 6.30 3.30
CA ALA A 52 44.10 6.30 2.22
C ALA A 52 44.29 5.11 1.28
N GLN A 53 45.54 4.81 0.89
CA GLN A 53 45.87 3.65 0.05
C GLN A 53 45.49 2.34 0.73
N ALA A 54 45.82 2.19 2.02
CA ALA A 54 45.49 1.01 2.80
C ALA A 54 43.97 0.81 2.93
N TRP A 55 43.22 1.88 3.21
CA TRP A 55 41.76 1.82 3.29
C TRP A 55 41.12 1.44 1.95
N ILE A 56 41.55 2.07 0.86
CA ILE A 56 41.02 1.77 -0.49
C ILE A 56 41.27 0.29 -0.83
N ALA A 57 42.47 -0.23 -0.53
CA ALA A 57 42.79 -1.65 -0.73
C ALA A 57 41.86 -2.58 0.10
N ILE A 58 41.58 -2.23 1.36
CA ILE A 58 40.66 -3.00 2.21
C ILE A 58 39.23 -2.93 1.67
N ALA A 59 38.71 -1.73 1.40
CA ALA A 59 37.34 -1.51 0.96
C ALA A 59 37.04 -2.20 -0.37
N THR A 60 38.01 -2.20 -1.30
CA THR A 60 37.86 -2.80 -2.64
C THR A 60 38.12 -4.29 -2.69
N SER A 61 38.81 -4.86 -1.69
CA SER A 61 39.05 -6.31 -1.61
C SER A 61 37.98 -7.06 -0.80
N ALA A 62 37.10 -6.34 -0.11
CA ALA A 62 35.97 -6.92 0.60
C ALA A 62 35.00 -7.62 -0.36
N SER A 63 34.46 -8.76 0.08
CA SER A 63 33.42 -9.50 -0.64
C SER A 63 32.28 -9.85 0.32
N PRO A 64 31.08 -9.25 0.15
CA PRO A 64 30.77 -8.17 -0.80
C PRO A 64 31.49 -6.85 -0.45
N ILE A 65 31.61 -5.95 -1.43
CA ILE A 65 32.02 -4.55 -1.15
C ILE A 65 30.89 -3.87 -0.37
N LEU A 66 31.22 -3.30 0.78
CA LEU A 66 30.24 -2.64 1.67
C LEU A 66 30.59 -1.20 2.03
N ASP A 67 31.79 -0.74 1.65
CA ASP A 67 32.26 0.62 1.89
C ASP A 67 32.36 1.36 0.56
N PHE A 68 31.71 2.51 0.46
CA PHE A 68 31.57 3.26 -0.77
C PHE A 68 31.98 4.73 -0.61
N VAL A 69 32.28 5.33 -1.74
CA VAL A 69 32.47 6.77 -1.90
C VAL A 69 31.16 7.42 -2.26
N ILE A 70 30.90 8.58 -1.66
CA ILE A 70 29.92 9.54 -2.17
C ILE A 70 30.71 10.51 -3.07
N SER A 71 30.40 10.55 -4.37
CA SER A 71 31.09 11.45 -5.32
C SER A 71 30.11 12.32 -6.08
N ARG A 72 30.60 13.46 -6.59
CA ARG A 72 29.82 14.28 -7.55
C ARG A 72 29.75 13.58 -8.89
N GLN A 73 28.63 13.73 -9.58
CA GLN A 73 28.42 13.15 -10.89
C GLN A 73 29.21 13.90 -11.98
N GLU A 74 29.36 15.22 -11.85
CA GLU A 74 29.98 16.07 -12.89
C GLU A 74 31.47 15.76 -13.13
N ASP A 75 32.21 15.42 -12.07
CA ASP A 75 33.66 15.30 -12.11
C ASP A 75 34.21 14.07 -11.35
N ASN A 76 33.33 13.22 -10.82
CA ASN A 76 33.67 12.03 -10.03
C ASN A 76 34.48 12.32 -8.76
N VAL A 77 34.61 13.57 -8.30
CA VAL A 77 35.38 13.89 -7.09
C VAL A 77 34.69 13.31 -5.86
N ALA A 78 35.45 12.58 -5.04
CA ALA A 78 35.00 12.06 -3.76
C ALA A 78 34.74 13.21 -2.78
N ILE A 79 33.55 13.22 -2.17
CA ILE A 79 33.12 14.24 -1.21
C ILE A 79 32.75 13.65 0.15
N GLY A 80 32.92 12.34 0.32
CA GLY A 80 32.61 11.63 1.55
C GLY A 80 32.56 10.13 1.35
N SER A 81 32.10 9.44 2.39
CA SER A 81 31.95 7.98 2.37
C SER A 81 30.69 7.57 3.09
N ILE A 82 30.15 6.43 2.66
CA ILE A 82 29.05 5.73 3.31
C ILE A 82 29.33 4.22 3.22
N GLY A 83 29.09 3.49 4.30
CA GLY A 83 29.38 2.08 4.35
C GLY A 83 28.48 1.31 5.31
N LEU A 84 28.40 0.01 5.09
CA LEU A 84 27.66 -0.94 5.90
C LEU A 84 28.62 -1.90 6.61
N LYS A 85 28.25 -2.31 7.81
CA LYS A 85 28.92 -3.37 8.56
C LYS A 85 27.89 -4.39 9.01
N ALA A 86 27.95 -5.59 8.43
CA ALA A 86 27.15 -6.71 8.92
C ALA A 86 27.50 -7.02 10.37
N ARG A 87 26.47 -7.28 11.19
CA ARG A 87 26.64 -7.91 12.50
C ARG A 87 26.83 -9.42 12.30
N GLU A 88 27.39 -10.09 13.29
CA GLU A 88 27.75 -11.51 13.22
C GLU A 88 26.87 -12.35 14.16
N ASP A 89 26.98 -13.67 14.05
CA ASP A 89 26.31 -14.66 14.91
C ASP A 89 24.78 -14.44 14.99
N VAL A 90 24.17 -14.48 16.16
CA VAL A 90 22.72 -14.27 16.37
C VAL A 90 22.22 -12.90 15.90
N TYR A 91 23.11 -11.95 15.60
CA TYR A 91 22.78 -10.63 15.10
C TYR A 91 22.89 -10.51 13.58
N TYR A 92 23.17 -11.59 12.84
CA TYR A 92 23.45 -11.58 11.39
C TYR A 92 22.39 -10.89 10.52
N ARG A 93 21.16 -10.73 11.00
CA ARG A 93 20.07 -10.02 10.30
C ARG A 93 20.13 -8.49 10.45
N THR A 94 21.15 -7.95 11.11
CA THR A 94 21.33 -6.51 11.34
C THR A 94 22.60 -6.00 10.65
N MET A 95 22.52 -4.85 9.99
CA MET A 95 23.69 -4.12 9.51
C MET A 95 23.79 -2.75 10.18
N GLU A 96 25.00 -2.34 10.55
CA GLU A 96 25.30 -0.98 10.99
C GLU A 96 25.67 -0.13 9.78
N ILE A 97 25.08 1.06 9.62
CA ILE A 97 25.45 2.04 8.60
C ILE A 97 26.23 3.21 9.21
N GLY A 98 27.29 3.63 8.52
CA GLY A 98 28.09 4.79 8.87
C GLY A 98 28.36 5.68 7.66
N TYR A 99 28.46 6.99 7.88
CA TYR A 99 28.74 7.95 6.81
C TYR A 99 29.41 9.23 7.31
N TRP A 100 30.09 9.92 6.39
CA TRP A 100 30.58 11.28 6.58
C TRP A 100 30.66 12.01 5.24
N LEU A 101 30.61 13.34 5.28
CA LEU A 101 30.76 14.22 4.13
C LEU A 101 31.78 15.31 4.44
N GLY A 102 32.46 15.77 3.40
CA GLY A 102 33.27 16.98 3.43
C GLY A 102 32.46 18.18 3.92
N GLN A 103 33.09 19.06 4.70
CA GLN A 103 32.40 20.12 5.41
C GLN A 103 31.66 21.10 4.47
N ASP A 104 32.21 21.36 3.29
CA ASP A 104 31.61 22.21 2.25
C ASP A 104 30.30 21.64 1.67
N HIS A 105 29.99 20.39 1.98
CA HIS A 105 28.80 19.66 1.51
C HIS A 105 27.71 19.54 2.60
N TRP A 106 27.95 20.04 3.80
CA TRP A 106 26.98 19.98 4.89
C TRP A 106 25.78 20.91 4.66
N GLY A 107 24.63 20.54 5.23
CA GLY A 107 23.40 21.34 5.15
C GLY A 107 22.68 21.30 3.80
N LYS A 108 23.22 20.61 2.80
CA LYS A 108 22.68 20.53 1.43
C LYS A 108 21.75 19.32 1.18
N GLY A 109 21.40 18.55 2.21
CA GLY A 109 20.53 17.37 2.08
C GLY A 109 21.21 16.09 1.56
N ILE A 110 22.45 16.19 1.05
CA ILE A 110 23.21 15.10 0.41
C ILE A 110 23.30 13.85 1.30
N ALA A 111 23.65 14.01 2.59
CA ALA A 111 23.76 12.87 3.50
C ALA A 111 22.42 12.16 3.73
N THR A 112 21.30 12.90 3.74
CA THR A 112 19.96 12.32 3.91
C THR A 112 19.55 11.51 2.68
N GLU A 113 19.87 12.02 1.50
CA GLU A 113 19.63 11.34 0.22
C GLU A 113 20.49 10.08 0.09
N ALA A 114 21.80 10.20 0.32
CA ALA A 114 22.75 9.09 0.32
C ALA A 114 22.36 8.00 1.32
N LEU A 115 22.04 8.39 2.56
CA LEU A 115 21.62 7.46 3.61
C LEU A 115 20.34 6.73 3.22
N SER A 116 19.33 7.43 2.69
CA SER A 116 18.09 6.82 2.21
C SER A 116 18.36 5.80 1.10
N ALA A 117 19.19 6.17 0.11
CA ALA A 117 19.50 5.35 -1.04
C ALA A 117 20.28 4.07 -0.65
N VAL A 118 21.33 4.21 0.17
CA VAL A 118 22.13 3.06 0.63
C VAL A 118 21.34 2.16 1.57
N THR A 119 20.46 2.72 2.40
CA THR A 119 19.56 1.92 3.25
C THR A 119 18.63 1.05 2.38
N ALA A 120 18.02 1.63 1.34
CA ALA A 120 17.18 0.88 0.41
C ALA A 120 17.99 -0.20 -0.34
N TRP A 121 19.19 0.14 -0.80
CA TRP A 121 20.11 -0.80 -1.44
C TRP A 121 20.55 -1.93 -0.53
N ALA A 122 20.77 -1.67 0.77
CA ALA A 122 21.15 -2.67 1.75
C ALA A 122 20.06 -3.76 1.88
N PHE A 123 18.81 -3.33 2.05
CA PHE A 123 17.67 -4.25 2.09
C PHE A 123 17.44 -4.98 0.76
N GLN A 124 17.78 -4.34 -0.37
CA GLN A 124 17.68 -4.95 -1.69
C GLN A 124 18.79 -5.99 -1.96
N THR A 125 20.01 -5.71 -1.53
CA THR A 125 21.20 -6.52 -1.86
C THR A 125 21.38 -7.68 -0.88
N PHE A 126 21.03 -7.45 0.40
CA PHE A 126 21.23 -8.41 1.47
C PHE A 126 19.89 -8.90 2.02
N THR A 127 19.30 -9.86 1.31
CA THR A 127 18.01 -10.49 1.60
C THR A 127 17.84 -11.06 3.02
N HIS A 128 18.92 -11.32 3.75
CA HIS A 128 18.82 -11.78 5.14
C HIS A 128 18.66 -10.63 6.16
N VAL A 129 18.90 -9.38 5.75
CA VAL A 129 18.92 -8.21 6.63
C VAL A 129 17.50 -7.72 6.89
N LEU A 130 17.13 -7.65 8.17
CA LEU A 130 15.82 -7.19 8.64
C LEU A 130 15.88 -5.81 9.30
N LYS A 131 17.08 -5.35 9.67
CA LYS A 131 17.30 -4.08 10.38
C LYS A 131 18.58 -3.42 9.88
N VAL A 132 18.50 -2.11 9.63
CA VAL A 132 19.68 -1.25 9.50
C VAL A 132 19.72 -0.30 10.70
N GLU A 133 20.86 -0.20 11.35
CA GLU A 133 21.07 0.64 12.53
C GLU A 133 22.25 1.62 12.35
N ALA A 134 22.26 2.71 13.11
CA ALA A 134 23.36 3.67 13.13
C ALA A 134 23.67 4.11 14.56
N GLU A 135 24.95 4.27 14.89
CA GLU A 135 25.42 4.81 16.17
C GLU A 135 25.89 6.26 15.98
N VAL A 136 25.37 7.19 16.78
CA VAL A 136 25.71 8.62 16.72
C VAL A 136 26.04 9.17 18.09
N TYR A 137 27.09 9.98 18.16
CA TYR A 137 27.51 10.60 19.42
C TYR A 137 26.48 11.69 19.78
N ASP A 138 26.09 11.78 21.04
CA ASP A 138 24.99 12.64 21.48
C ASP A 138 25.19 14.15 21.18
N GLY A 139 26.43 14.60 21.07
CA GLY A 139 26.81 15.94 20.60
C GLY A 139 26.60 16.20 19.10
N ASN A 140 26.54 15.16 18.26
CA ASN A 140 26.39 15.30 16.80
C ASN A 140 24.93 15.48 16.39
N LYS A 141 24.38 16.67 16.69
CA LYS A 141 22.98 17.02 16.37
C LYS A 141 22.69 17.03 14.86
N ALA A 142 23.71 17.31 14.04
CA ALA A 142 23.56 17.29 12.59
C ALA A 142 23.27 15.88 12.07
N SER A 143 24.07 14.88 12.49
CA SER A 143 23.86 13.49 12.09
C SER A 143 22.55 12.91 12.65
N GLN A 144 22.18 13.25 13.90
CA GLN A 144 20.87 12.90 14.46
C GLN A 144 19.71 13.39 13.56
N ARG A 145 19.77 14.64 13.07
CA ARG A 145 18.75 15.16 12.14
C ARG A 145 18.76 14.45 10.79
N VAL A 146 19.93 14.05 10.29
CA VAL A 146 20.03 13.28 9.03
C VAL A 146 19.34 11.93 9.17
N LEU A 147 19.60 11.21 10.26
CA LEU A 147 18.97 9.91 10.56
C LEU A 147 17.44 10.03 10.64
N VAL A 148 16.94 10.97 11.45
CA VAL A 148 15.49 11.21 11.57
C VAL A 148 14.87 11.55 10.21
N LYS A 149 15.50 12.42 9.42
CA LYS A 149 14.99 12.75 8.07
C LYS A 149 15.08 11.59 7.08
N ALA A 150 15.98 10.64 7.30
CA ALA A 150 16.10 9.42 6.50
C ALA A 150 15.16 8.30 6.96
N GLY A 151 14.34 8.53 7.99
CA GLY A 151 13.36 7.57 8.50
C GLY A 151 13.89 6.65 9.61
N TYR A 152 15.03 7.00 10.23
CA TYR A 152 15.54 6.26 11.37
C TYR A 152 14.99 6.80 12.69
N GLU A 153 14.65 5.91 13.60
CA GLU A 153 14.13 6.23 14.94
C GLU A 153 15.17 5.95 16.03
N LEU A 154 15.13 6.71 17.13
CA LEU A 154 16.03 6.50 18.27
C LEU A 154 15.60 5.25 19.07
N GLU A 155 16.39 4.18 18.98
CA GLU A 155 16.18 2.92 19.70
C GLU A 155 16.66 3.00 21.15
N ALA A 156 17.87 3.54 21.35
CA ALA A 156 18.53 3.50 22.66
C ALA A 156 19.53 4.64 22.86
N ARG A 157 19.77 4.96 24.14
CA ARG A 157 20.88 5.81 24.60
C ARG A 157 21.75 5.02 25.57
N ARG A 158 23.00 4.75 25.19
CA ARG A 158 24.01 4.17 26.07
C ARG A 158 24.81 5.29 26.72
N ARG A 159 24.55 5.53 28.01
CA ARG A 159 25.16 6.64 28.75
C ARG A 159 26.65 6.42 28.95
N LYS A 160 27.45 7.46 28.72
CA LYS A 160 28.92 7.44 28.92
C LYS A 160 29.62 6.27 28.21
N ALA A 161 29.10 5.84 27.06
CA ALA A 161 29.58 4.66 26.34
C ALA A 161 30.76 4.97 25.39
N ILE A 162 31.04 6.26 25.16
CA ILE A 162 32.03 6.70 24.19
C ILE A 162 33.03 7.61 24.90
N GLU A 163 34.32 7.39 24.67
CA GLU A 163 35.37 8.35 24.99
C GLU A 163 36.19 8.65 23.73
N LYS A 164 36.31 9.94 23.40
CA LYS A 164 37.13 10.42 22.29
C LYS A 164 37.96 11.61 22.79
N LYS A 165 39.30 11.48 22.72
CA LYS A 165 40.24 12.52 23.15
C LYS A 165 39.94 13.07 24.56
N GLY A 166 39.62 12.18 25.51
CA GLY A 166 39.30 12.54 26.90
C GLY A 166 37.89 13.08 27.13
N VAL A 167 37.05 13.18 26.10
CA VAL A 167 35.65 13.61 26.22
C VAL A 167 34.74 12.38 26.25
N VAL A 168 34.04 12.21 27.38
CA VAL A 168 33.04 11.15 27.57
C VAL A 168 31.68 11.61 27.07
N MET A 169 31.05 10.81 26.22
CA MET A 169 29.77 11.10 25.54
C MET A 169 28.82 9.90 25.62
N ASP A 170 27.54 10.14 25.35
CA ASP A 170 26.55 9.08 25.18
C ASP A 170 26.57 8.57 23.72
N ALA A 171 26.32 7.26 23.54
CA ALA A 171 26.02 6.67 22.23
C ALA A 171 24.50 6.64 22.02
N LEU A 172 24.01 7.28 20.96
CA LEU A 172 22.62 7.19 20.52
C LEU A 172 22.53 6.17 19.38
N HIS A 173 21.68 5.16 19.55
CA HIS A 173 21.43 4.13 18.54
C HIS A 173 20.13 4.43 17.82
N PHE A 174 20.20 4.50 16.51
CA PHE A 174 19.08 4.71 15.61
C PHE A 174 18.86 3.47 14.75
N TYR A 175 17.64 3.21 14.32
CA TYR A 175 17.33 2.08 13.43
C TYR A 175 16.16 2.34 12.50
N VAL A 176 15.98 1.48 11.50
CA VAL A 176 14.86 1.56 10.55
C VAL A 176 14.37 0.15 10.16
N THR A 177 13.06 -0.10 10.29
CA THR A 177 12.34 -1.31 9.84
C THR A 177 10.91 -0.99 9.35
N PRO A 178 10.71 -0.07 8.38
CA PRO A 178 9.47 0.70 8.27
C PRO A 178 8.25 -0.18 8.01
N LEU A 179 8.41 -1.23 7.18
CA LEU A 179 7.28 -2.07 6.77
C LEU A 179 6.85 -3.06 7.85
N GLY A 180 7.75 -3.46 8.76
CA GLY A 180 7.49 -4.45 9.81
C GLY A 180 6.93 -3.85 11.10
N GLU A 181 6.90 -2.54 11.23
CA GLU A 181 6.43 -1.86 12.44
C GLU A 181 4.91 -1.96 12.61
N PRO A 182 4.41 -2.23 13.82
CA PRO A 182 2.99 -2.19 14.10
C PRO A 182 2.39 -0.80 13.86
N LEU A 183 1.15 -0.75 13.37
CA LEU A 183 0.38 0.48 13.21
C LEU A 183 -0.80 0.49 14.19
N HIS A 184 -0.79 1.44 15.13
CA HIS A 184 -1.86 1.63 16.11
C HIS A 184 -2.95 2.59 15.62
N PHE A 185 -4.21 2.21 15.79
CA PHE A 185 -5.39 3.02 15.48
C PHE A 185 -5.95 3.69 16.74
N ALA A 186 -6.01 5.02 16.73
CA ALA A 186 -6.28 5.81 17.93
C ALA A 186 -7.73 5.73 18.44
N PHE A 187 -8.72 5.44 17.58
CA PHE A 187 -10.12 5.39 18.01
C PHE A 187 -10.50 3.99 18.51
N SER A 188 -10.34 2.98 17.66
CA SER A 188 -10.62 1.57 17.97
C SER A 188 -9.61 0.94 18.95
N GLN A 189 -8.46 1.56 19.18
CA GLN A 189 -7.37 1.02 20.01
C GLN A 189 -6.78 -0.31 19.50
N ARG A 190 -7.11 -0.71 18.26
CA ARG A 190 -6.52 -1.88 17.60
C ARG A 190 -5.15 -1.55 17.05
N THR A 191 -4.34 -2.58 16.85
CA THR A 191 -3.00 -2.44 16.28
C THR A 191 -2.82 -3.48 15.18
N ALA A 192 -2.55 -3.03 13.95
CA ALA A 192 -2.07 -3.90 12.89
C ALA A 192 -0.63 -4.30 13.19
N PRO A 193 -0.22 -5.58 13.02
CA PRO A 193 1.12 -6.03 13.40
C PRO A 193 2.23 -5.48 12.51
N ASN A 194 1.92 -4.95 11.32
CA ASN A 194 2.88 -4.33 10.42
C ASN A 194 2.17 -3.33 9.46
N ARG A 195 2.93 -2.69 8.55
CA ARG A 195 2.41 -1.63 7.66
C ARG A 195 1.77 -2.13 6.37
N PHE A 196 1.78 -3.44 6.09
CA PHE A 196 1.18 -3.99 4.87
C PHE A 196 -0.34 -4.12 4.98
N TYR A 197 -1.02 -3.70 3.93
CA TYR A 197 -2.44 -3.80 3.78
C TYR A 197 -2.80 -4.47 2.44
N LYS A 198 -3.55 -5.59 2.48
CA LYS A 198 -4.17 -6.15 1.28
C LYS A 198 -5.37 -5.27 0.93
N GLY A 199 -5.27 -4.54 -0.17
CA GLY A 199 -6.32 -3.67 -0.67
C GLY A 199 -7.49 -4.46 -1.28
N ALA A 200 -8.67 -3.85 -1.25
CA ALA A 200 -9.89 -4.45 -1.79
C ALA A 200 -9.76 -4.76 -3.29
N MET A 201 -10.24 -5.94 -3.69
CA MET A 201 -10.32 -6.40 -5.09
C MET A 201 -11.58 -7.24 -5.24
N THR A 202 -12.37 -7.07 -6.29
CA THR A 202 -13.56 -7.90 -6.50
C THR A 202 -13.17 -9.35 -6.78
N GLU A 203 -13.47 -10.27 -5.86
CA GLU A 203 -13.08 -11.69 -6.02
C GLU A 203 -14.04 -12.47 -6.92
N ARG A 204 -15.33 -12.10 -6.91
CA ARG A 204 -16.42 -12.76 -7.66
C ARG A 204 -16.57 -14.26 -7.35
N LEU A 205 -16.29 -14.65 -6.10
CA LEU A 205 -16.31 -16.05 -5.64
C LEU A 205 -17.53 -16.42 -4.79
N SER A 206 -18.43 -15.48 -4.47
CA SER A 206 -19.63 -15.80 -3.70
C SER A 206 -20.73 -16.37 -4.59
N SER A 207 -21.72 -17.04 -3.99
CA SER A 207 -22.83 -17.64 -4.73
C SER A 207 -23.56 -16.62 -5.62
N TRP A 208 -24.10 -17.09 -6.73
CA TRP A 208 -24.90 -16.26 -7.63
C TRP A 208 -26.12 -17.06 -8.11
N SER A 209 -27.26 -16.39 -8.17
CA SER A 209 -28.47 -16.90 -8.80
C SER A 209 -29.15 -15.78 -9.58
N PRO A 210 -29.41 -15.96 -10.88
CA PRO A 210 -30.11 -14.95 -11.67
C PRO A 210 -31.57 -14.76 -11.20
N THR A 211 -32.19 -15.79 -10.64
CA THR A 211 -33.62 -15.80 -10.29
C THR A 211 -33.89 -15.72 -8.78
N GLU A 212 -33.03 -16.28 -7.93
CA GLU A 212 -33.25 -16.35 -6.48
C GLU A 212 -32.39 -15.32 -5.74
N ARG A 213 -33.00 -14.20 -5.36
CA ARG A 213 -32.27 -13.06 -4.75
C ARG A 213 -31.53 -13.44 -3.47
N ASN A 214 -32.20 -14.14 -2.55
CA ASN A 214 -31.63 -14.54 -1.26
C ASN A 214 -30.47 -15.56 -1.38
N ALA A 215 -30.36 -16.25 -2.51
CA ALA A 215 -29.25 -17.17 -2.79
C ALA A 215 -27.99 -16.46 -3.30
N ARG A 216 -28.03 -15.14 -3.55
CA ARG A 216 -26.88 -14.35 -4.03
C ARG A 216 -25.93 -13.97 -2.90
N GLY A 217 -24.63 -14.05 -3.14
CA GLY A 217 -23.60 -13.45 -2.30
C GLY A 217 -23.28 -14.17 -1.00
N ILE A 218 -23.57 -15.46 -0.88
CA ILE A 218 -23.07 -16.31 0.22
C ILE A 218 -21.59 -16.60 -0.06
N PRO A 219 -20.65 -16.26 0.84
CA PRO A 219 -19.25 -16.57 0.62
C PRO A 219 -19.01 -18.07 0.45
N SER A 220 -18.33 -18.45 -0.63
CA SER A 220 -17.99 -19.85 -0.92
C SER A 220 -16.82 -20.37 -0.08
N HIS A 221 -16.58 -21.68 -0.13
CA HIS A 221 -15.38 -22.28 0.46
C HIS A 221 -14.09 -21.74 -0.16
N GLU A 222 -14.05 -21.54 -1.47
CA GLU A 222 -12.92 -20.95 -2.18
C GLU A 222 -12.65 -19.52 -1.74
N SER A 223 -13.72 -18.73 -1.52
CA SER A 223 -13.58 -17.38 -0.98
C SER A 223 -12.99 -17.41 0.42
N ILE A 224 -13.54 -18.21 1.34
CA ILE A 224 -13.02 -18.36 2.70
C ILE A 224 -11.55 -18.79 2.69
N ASN A 225 -11.19 -19.74 1.83
CA ASN A 225 -9.83 -20.24 1.73
C ASN A 225 -8.86 -19.20 1.14
N LEU A 226 -9.26 -18.42 0.15
CA LEU A 226 -8.46 -17.30 -0.36
C LEU A 226 -8.10 -16.30 0.77
N TYR A 227 -9.08 -15.95 1.59
CA TYR A 227 -8.90 -15.05 2.74
C TYR A 227 -8.08 -15.66 3.87
N LYS A 228 -8.15 -16.99 4.06
CA LYS A 228 -7.24 -17.74 4.92
C LYS A 228 -5.80 -17.65 4.42
N ARG A 229 -5.56 -17.85 3.11
CA ARG A 229 -4.22 -17.78 2.50
C ARG A 229 -3.60 -16.39 2.64
N TRP A 230 -4.36 -15.31 2.45
CA TRP A 230 -3.84 -13.97 2.77
C TRP A 230 -3.58 -13.80 4.29
N GLY A 231 -4.41 -14.38 5.16
CA GLY A 231 -4.18 -14.40 6.61
C GLY A 231 -2.87 -15.08 7.02
N GLU A 232 -2.47 -16.12 6.30
CA GLU A 232 -1.20 -16.84 6.49
C GLU A 232 0.02 -16.06 5.93
N SER A 233 -0.17 -14.94 5.24
CA SER A 233 0.86 -14.27 4.43
C SER A 233 1.48 -13.02 5.06
N GLY A 234 1.26 -12.78 6.34
CA GLY A 234 1.96 -11.72 7.08
C GLY A 234 1.49 -10.31 6.77
N TYR A 235 0.26 -10.10 6.29
CA TYR A 235 -0.32 -8.76 6.19
C TYR A 235 -0.65 -8.20 7.58
N GLY A 236 -0.46 -6.90 7.77
CA GLY A 236 -0.96 -6.18 8.94
C GLY A 236 -2.49 -6.09 8.93
N MET A 237 -3.04 -5.80 7.75
CA MET A 237 -4.48 -5.67 7.56
C MET A 237 -4.91 -6.25 6.21
N ILE A 238 -6.08 -6.86 6.16
CA ILE A 238 -6.66 -7.50 4.97
C ILE A 238 -8.04 -6.90 4.73
N SER A 239 -8.25 -6.32 3.56
CA SER A 239 -9.56 -5.86 3.12
C SER A 239 -10.25 -6.91 2.25
N THR A 240 -11.56 -7.04 2.42
CA THR A 240 -12.36 -7.78 1.44
C THR A 240 -12.49 -7.03 0.12
N GLY A 241 -12.87 -7.72 -0.95
CA GLY A 241 -13.56 -7.07 -2.06
C GLY A 241 -14.90 -6.49 -1.64
N HIS A 242 -15.66 -6.00 -2.62
CA HIS A 242 -16.93 -5.33 -2.38
C HIS A 242 -17.96 -6.27 -1.74
N ILE A 243 -18.39 -5.96 -0.52
CA ILE A 243 -19.59 -6.51 0.10
C ILE A 243 -20.75 -5.55 -0.20
N MET A 244 -21.78 -6.05 -0.87
CA MET A 244 -22.93 -5.26 -1.28
C MET A 244 -24.02 -5.27 -0.22
N LEU A 245 -24.76 -4.17 -0.16
CA LEU A 245 -25.80 -3.91 0.85
C LEU A 245 -27.20 -4.37 0.46
N ALA A 246 -27.35 -4.82 -0.79
CA ALA A 246 -28.59 -5.34 -1.30
C ALA A 246 -28.36 -6.36 -2.41
N TYR A 247 -29.30 -7.28 -2.58
CA TYR A 247 -29.24 -8.35 -3.57
C TYR A 247 -29.32 -7.90 -5.03
N ASP A 248 -29.83 -6.70 -5.27
CA ASP A 248 -30.01 -6.09 -6.58
C ASP A 248 -29.15 -4.84 -6.78
N HIS A 249 -28.41 -4.36 -5.78
CA HIS A 249 -27.42 -3.30 -5.97
C HIS A 249 -26.00 -3.88 -5.97
N LEU A 250 -25.63 -4.49 -7.09
CA LEU A 250 -24.35 -5.19 -7.26
C LEU A 250 -23.39 -4.44 -8.21
N GLU A 251 -22.08 -4.57 -7.94
CA GLU A 251 -21.04 -4.28 -8.95
C GLU A 251 -21.04 -5.38 -10.00
N THR A 252 -21.12 -6.64 -9.56
CA THR A 252 -21.11 -7.78 -10.46
C THR A 252 -21.66 -9.06 -9.79
N PRO A 253 -22.17 -10.02 -10.58
CA PRO A 253 -22.44 -11.37 -10.10
C PRO A 253 -21.26 -12.02 -9.35
N GLY A 254 -21.55 -12.60 -8.19
CA GLY A 254 -20.56 -13.25 -7.32
C GLY A 254 -19.91 -12.35 -6.28
N ASN A 255 -20.33 -11.09 -6.14
CA ASN A 255 -20.00 -10.29 -4.96
C ASN A 255 -20.67 -10.90 -3.70
N PRO A 256 -20.00 -10.87 -2.53
CA PRO A 256 -20.66 -11.13 -1.26
C PRO A 256 -21.73 -10.07 -0.97
N VAL A 257 -22.82 -10.48 -0.31
CA VAL A 257 -23.97 -9.60 0.00
C VAL A 257 -24.35 -9.74 1.48
N ILE A 258 -24.57 -8.59 2.14
CA ILE A 258 -25.22 -8.49 3.44
C ILE A 258 -26.42 -7.53 3.24
N ASP A 259 -27.60 -8.10 3.03
CA ASP A 259 -28.84 -7.34 2.94
C ASP A 259 -29.43 -7.08 4.34
N LEU A 260 -30.26 -6.04 4.49
CA LEU A 260 -30.95 -5.71 5.74
C LEU A 260 -31.79 -6.87 6.30
N GLU A 261 -32.30 -7.75 5.45
CA GLU A 261 -33.10 -8.91 5.88
C GLU A 261 -32.25 -10.09 6.39
N ASN A 262 -30.93 -10.01 6.33
CA ASN A 262 -30.06 -11.13 6.67
C ASN A 262 -29.95 -11.31 8.20
N PRO A 263 -30.27 -12.49 8.72
CA PRO A 263 -30.18 -12.74 10.16
C PRO A 263 -28.71 -12.91 10.59
N LEU A 264 -28.45 -12.71 11.88
CA LEU A 264 -27.14 -12.93 12.51
C LEU A 264 -26.87 -14.43 12.80
N GLU A 265 -27.38 -15.31 11.93
CA GLU A 265 -27.29 -16.77 12.03
C GLU A 265 -27.50 -17.41 10.65
N GLY A 266 -27.23 -18.72 10.54
CA GLY A 266 -27.41 -19.49 9.32
C GLY A 266 -26.22 -19.41 8.36
N GLU A 267 -26.34 -20.10 7.22
CA GLU A 267 -25.23 -20.40 6.32
C GLU A 267 -24.41 -19.17 5.91
N ARG A 268 -25.09 -18.05 5.57
CA ARG A 268 -24.42 -16.81 5.19
C ARG A 268 -23.62 -16.22 6.35
N PHE A 269 -24.20 -16.16 7.54
CA PHE A 269 -23.53 -15.63 8.72
C PHE A 269 -22.34 -16.50 9.11
N ASP A 270 -22.53 -17.82 9.09
CA ASP A 270 -21.47 -18.79 9.38
C ASP A 270 -20.32 -18.68 8.36
N ALA A 271 -20.62 -18.45 7.07
CA ALA A 271 -19.60 -18.26 6.04
C ALA A 271 -18.78 -16.98 6.26
N PHE A 272 -19.43 -15.85 6.56
CA PHE A 272 -18.73 -14.62 6.94
C PHE A 272 -17.92 -14.79 8.22
N SER A 273 -18.45 -15.51 9.22
CA SER A 273 -17.75 -15.74 10.47
C SER A 273 -16.51 -16.61 10.29
N ARG A 274 -16.62 -17.67 9.48
CA ARG A 274 -15.48 -18.51 9.09
C ARG A 274 -14.43 -17.70 8.35
N MET A 275 -14.82 -16.88 7.37
CA MET A 275 -13.90 -15.98 6.66
C MET A 275 -13.12 -15.09 7.65
N ALA A 276 -13.82 -14.41 8.56
CA ALA A 276 -13.20 -13.55 9.55
C ALA A 276 -12.21 -14.32 10.44
N SER A 277 -12.63 -15.48 10.97
CA SER A 277 -11.83 -16.29 11.88
C SER A 277 -10.56 -16.87 11.25
N GLU A 278 -10.65 -17.36 10.00
CA GLU A 278 -9.50 -17.96 9.31
C GLU A 278 -8.49 -16.89 8.89
N SER A 279 -8.94 -15.71 8.43
CA SER A 279 -8.04 -14.62 8.05
C SER A 279 -7.21 -14.08 9.19
N LYS A 280 -7.78 -13.93 10.39
CA LYS A 280 -7.08 -13.29 11.51
C LYS A 280 -6.31 -14.25 12.41
N LYS A 281 -6.33 -15.55 12.10
CA LYS A 281 -5.71 -16.61 12.90
C LYS A 281 -4.23 -16.36 13.21
N HIS A 282 -3.53 -15.64 12.33
CA HIS A 282 -2.11 -15.31 12.46
C HIS A 282 -1.83 -13.84 12.78
N GLY A 283 -2.83 -13.10 13.25
CA GLY A 283 -2.68 -11.73 13.79
C GLY A 283 -3.03 -10.60 12.83
N SER A 284 -3.30 -10.86 11.55
CA SER A 284 -3.82 -9.85 10.62
C SER A 284 -5.18 -9.33 11.09
N LEU A 285 -5.41 -8.03 10.94
CA LEU A 285 -6.76 -7.47 11.07
C LEU A 285 -7.54 -7.70 9.78
N ILE A 286 -8.82 -8.06 9.86
CA ILE A 286 -9.70 -8.19 8.69
C ILE A 286 -10.78 -7.11 8.69
N ILE A 287 -10.82 -6.35 7.59
CA ILE A 287 -11.74 -5.25 7.34
C ILE A 287 -12.63 -5.61 6.17
N ALA A 288 -13.93 -5.38 6.31
CA ALA A 288 -14.89 -5.59 5.24
C ALA A 288 -15.11 -4.29 4.45
N GLN A 289 -14.76 -4.26 3.16
CA GLN A 289 -15.10 -3.12 2.30
C GLN A 289 -16.56 -3.21 1.86
N VAL A 290 -17.40 -2.33 2.39
CA VAL A 290 -18.84 -2.31 2.11
C VAL A 290 -19.16 -1.20 1.12
N SER A 291 -19.90 -1.57 0.08
CA SER A 291 -20.08 -0.76 -1.12
C SER A 291 -21.55 -0.68 -1.56
N HIS A 292 -21.87 0.37 -2.29
CA HIS A 292 -23.12 0.50 -3.03
C HIS A 292 -22.80 1.09 -4.41
N PRO A 293 -23.15 0.42 -5.52
CA PRO A 293 -22.75 0.84 -6.89
C PRO A 293 -23.37 2.16 -7.34
N GLY A 294 -24.51 2.55 -6.75
CA GLY A 294 -25.27 3.71 -7.20
C GLY A 294 -25.64 3.58 -8.68
N HIS A 295 -25.35 4.60 -9.50
CA HIS A 295 -25.60 4.54 -10.95
C HIS A 295 -24.77 3.50 -11.74
N GLN A 296 -23.83 2.80 -11.12
CA GLN A 296 -22.97 1.80 -11.77
C GLN A 296 -23.51 0.37 -11.68
N ALA A 297 -24.78 0.19 -11.27
CA ALA A 297 -25.41 -1.12 -11.24
C ALA A 297 -25.83 -1.53 -12.65
N GLU A 298 -25.52 -2.77 -13.04
CA GLU A 298 -25.89 -3.30 -14.35
C GLU A 298 -27.42 -3.35 -14.52
N GLU A 299 -27.91 -2.91 -15.68
CA GLU A 299 -29.36 -2.79 -15.98
C GLU A 299 -30.11 -4.13 -15.83
N ARG A 300 -29.45 -5.25 -16.15
CA ARG A 300 -30.04 -6.60 -16.00
C ARG A 300 -30.29 -6.99 -14.55
N VAL A 301 -29.54 -6.39 -13.60
CA VAL A 301 -29.68 -6.63 -12.17
C VAL A 301 -30.60 -5.60 -11.53
N GLN A 302 -30.47 -4.33 -11.93
CA GLN A 302 -31.21 -3.19 -11.39
C GLN A 302 -31.61 -2.23 -12.51
N THR A 303 -32.91 -2.12 -12.75
CA THR A 303 -33.48 -1.27 -13.81
C THR A 303 -33.78 0.16 -13.37
N ASN A 304 -33.74 0.45 -12.06
CA ASN A 304 -33.96 1.79 -11.51
C ASN A 304 -32.98 2.09 -10.38
N PRO A 305 -31.67 2.21 -10.67
CA PRO A 305 -30.67 2.46 -9.64
C PRO A 305 -30.82 3.85 -9.03
N ILE A 306 -30.28 4.01 -7.82
CA ILE A 306 -30.21 5.30 -7.14
C ILE A 306 -28.84 5.97 -7.37
N ALA A 307 -28.80 7.29 -7.35
CA ALA A 307 -27.58 8.08 -7.34
C ALA A 307 -27.79 9.42 -6.62
N ALA A 308 -26.73 10.19 -6.42
CA ALA A 308 -26.85 11.52 -5.81
C ALA A 308 -27.81 12.43 -6.61
N SER A 309 -27.78 12.33 -7.94
CA SER A 309 -28.68 13.01 -8.88
C SER A 309 -28.99 12.09 -10.07
N ASP A 310 -29.98 12.43 -10.89
CA ASP A 310 -30.43 11.67 -12.07
C ASP A 310 -29.47 11.78 -13.28
N VAL A 311 -28.17 11.92 -13.00
CA VAL A 311 -27.11 12.06 -13.98
C VAL A 311 -26.51 10.67 -14.25
N LEU A 312 -26.83 10.11 -15.42
CA LEU A 312 -26.09 8.99 -15.97
C LEU A 312 -24.85 9.52 -16.69
N ARG A 313 -23.66 9.11 -16.25
CA ARG A 313 -22.39 9.62 -16.80
C ARG A 313 -21.59 8.62 -17.64
N THR A 314 -22.05 7.38 -17.77
CA THR A 314 -21.24 6.30 -18.33
C THR A 314 -21.79 5.79 -19.66
N GLU A 315 -21.07 6.08 -20.75
CA GLU A 315 -20.88 5.19 -21.92
C GLU A 315 -19.68 4.24 -21.70
N ALA A 316 -19.21 4.08 -20.45
CA ALA A 316 -17.98 3.39 -20.13
C ALA A 316 -18.10 1.87 -20.36
N HIS A 317 -17.51 1.40 -21.46
CA HIS A 317 -17.14 0.01 -21.76
C HIS A 317 -18.24 -1.04 -21.68
N LYS A 318 -19.00 -1.25 -22.77
CA LYS A 318 -19.80 -2.47 -23.08
C LYS A 318 -20.86 -2.93 -22.06
N MET A 319 -20.90 -2.39 -20.83
CA MET A 319 -21.90 -2.67 -19.81
C MET A 319 -23.04 -1.66 -19.93
N MET A 320 -24.27 -2.15 -20.02
CA MET A 320 -25.46 -1.31 -20.03
C MET A 320 -25.86 -1.02 -18.59
N PHE A 321 -25.74 0.25 -18.18
CA PHE A 321 -26.20 0.73 -16.89
C PHE A 321 -27.58 1.38 -17.05
N ALA A 322 -28.49 1.10 -16.12
CA ALA A 322 -29.81 1.71 -16.13
C ALA A 322 -29.73 3.20 -15.75
N LYS A 323 -30.65 4.01 -16.28
CA LYS A 323 -30.75 5.42 -15.90
C LYS A 323 -31.10 5.53 -14.40
N PRO A 324 -30.29 6.23 -13.58
CA PRO A 324 -30.59 6.36 -12.17
C PRO A 324 -31.67 7.41 -11.92
N HIS A 325 -32.30 7.33 -10.74
CA HIS A 325 -33.05 8.44 -10.17
C HIS A 325 -32.30 9.06 -8.99
N ALA A 326 -32.61 10.32 -8.69
CA ALA A 326 -32.04 11.01 -7.54
C ALA A 326 -32.56 10.37 -6.25
N THR A 327 -31.63 9.95 -5.40
CA THR A 327 -31.94 9.28 -4.13
C THR A 327 -32.84 10.19 -3.27
N THR A 328 -33.98 9.68 -2.84
CA THR A 328 -34.92 10.38 -1.96
C THR A 328 -34.40 10.40 -0.51
N LYS A 329 -34.98 11.25 0.35
CA LYS A 329 -34.62 11.26 1.78
C LYS A 329 -34.95 9.94 2.48
N ASP A 330 -35.97 9.23 2.02
CA ASP A 330 -36.38 7.94 2.58
C ASP A 330 -35.38 6.85 2.22
N GLU A 331 -34.91 6.85 0.98
CA GLU A 331 -33.85 5.95 0.51
C GLU A 331 -32.51 6.27 1.17
N ILE A 332 -32.18 7.55 1.43
CA ILE A 332 -31.00 7.91 2.22
C ILE A 332 -31.09 7.31 3.63
N ARG A 333 -32.25 7.38 4.27
CA ARG A 333 -32.46 6.74 5.59
C ARG A 333 -32.34 5.21 5.53
N ASP A 334 -32.81 4.58 4.46
CA ASP A 334 -32.67 3.13 4.24
C ASP A 334 -31.20 2.73 4.02
N ILE A 335 -30.48 3.48 3.20
CA ILE A 335 -29.04 3.38 2.98
C ILE A 335 -28.28 3.39 4.30
N VAL A 336 -28.52 4.40 5.15
CA VAL A 336 -27.86 4.52 6.46
C VAL A 336 -28.14 3.29 7.33
N LYS A 337 -29.39 2.80 7.35
CA LYS A 337 -29.76 1.57 8.07
C LYS A 337 -29.05 0.34 7.54
N ARG A 338 -28.94 0.18 6.21
CA ARG A 338 -28.25 -0.96 5.57
C ARG A 338 -26.77 -1.01 5.92
N TRP A 339 -26.07 0.13 5.81
CA TRP A 339 -24.66 0.19 6.23
C TRP A 339 -24.49 -0.09 7.73
N THR A 340 -25.39 0.41 8.57
CA THR A 340 -25.37 0.17 10.02
C THR A 340 -25.59 -1.31 10.32
N HIS A 341 -26.60 -1.93 9.68
CA HIS A 341 -26.86 -3.36 9.79
C HIS A 341 -25.64 -4.18 9.36
N ALA A 342 -25.03 -3.86 8.21
CA ALA A 342 -23.83 -4.54 7.75
C ALA A 342 -22.66 -4.42 8.74
N ALA A 343 -22.44 -3.25 9.33
CA ALA A 343 -21.40 -3.06 10.34
C ALA A 343 -21.65 -3.94 11.59
N VAL A 344 -22.89 -3.96 12.10
CA VAL A 344 -23.27 -4.83 13.22
C VAL A 344 -23.12 -6.30 12.86
N TYR A 345 -23.56 -6.70 11.67
CA TYR A 345 -23.43 -8.06 11.15
C TYR A 345 -21.97 -8.50 11.11
N LEU A 346 -21.09 -7.67 10.53
CA LEU A 346 -19.67 -7.93 10.40
C LEU A 346 -18.97 -8.02 11.76
N HIS A 347 -19.28 -7.09 12.67
CA HIS A 347 -18.77 -7.14 14.05
C HIS A 347 -19.17 -8.45 14.75
N ARG A 348 -20.45 -8.87 14.62
CA ARG A 348 -20.95 -10.12 15.20
C ARG A 348 -20.36 -11.37 14.55
N ALA A 349 -20.12 -11.35 13.24
CA ALA A 349 -19.41 -12.40 12.53
C ALA A 349 -17.92 -12.47 12.92
N GLY A 350 -17.40 -11.41 13.55
CA GLY A 350 -16.04 -11.37 14.10
C GLY A 350 -15.04 -10.64 13.22
N PHE A 351 -15.46 -9.78 12.28
CA PHE A 351 -14.56 -8.86 11.58
C PHE A 351 -14.00 -7.80 12.53
N ASP A 352 -12.80 -7.28 12.24
CA ASP A 352 -12.19 -6.21 13.06
C ASP A 352 -12.73 -4.83 12.71
N GLY A 353 -13.35 -4.67 11.54
CA GLY A 353 -13.87 -3.39 11.12
C GLY A 353 -14.57 -3.40 9.76
N ILE A 354 -15.00 -2.22 9.38
CA ILE A 354 -15.64 -1.89 8.11
C ILE A 354 -14.87 -0.78 7.41
N GLN A 355 -14.75 -0.86 6.09
CA GLN A 355 -14.31 0.24 5.25
C GLN A 355 -15.47 0.71 4.37
N LEU A 356 -15.85 1.97 4.49
CA LEU A 356 -16.84 2.59 3.62
C LEU A 356 -16.22 2.88 2.25
N HIS A 357 -16.85 2.42 1.17
CA HIS A 357 -16.34 2.68 -0.18
C HIS A 357 -16.85 4.03 -0.74
N GLY A 358 -16.05 5.08 -0.57
CA GLY A 358 -16.28 6.44 -1.07
C GLY A 358 -15.38 6.84 -2.24
N ALA A 359 -15.00 5.89 -3.08
CA ALA A 359 -14.09 6.09 -4.21
C ALA A 359 -14.68 5.53 -5.51
N HIS A 360 -13.93 5.65 -6.61
CA HIS A 360 -14.14 4.96 -7.90
C HIS A 360 -15.47 5.18 -8.64
N GLY A 361 -16.34 6.07 -8.16
CA GLY A 361 -17.65 6.34 -8.75
C GLY A 361 -18.80 5.61 -8.06
N TYR A 362 -18.57 4.92 -6.94
CA TYR A 362 -19.63 4.32 -6.11
C TYR A 362 -20.49 5.38 -5.42
N LEU A 363 -21.63 4.97 -4.84
CA LEU A 363 -22.66 5.88 -4.32
C LEU A 363 -22.11 6.99 -3.41
N LEU A 364 -21.27 6.65 -2.43
CA LEU A 364 -20.71 7.66 -1.53
C LEU A 364 -19.82 8.66 -2.30
N ALA A 365 -19.02 8.19 -3.27
CA ALA A 365 -18.26 9.07 -4.18
C ALA A 365 -19.18 9.95 -5.05
N GLN A 366 -20.33 9.41 -5.50
CA GLN A 366 -21.32 10.16 -6.27
C GLN A 366 -21.92 11.31 -5.46
N PHE A 367 -22.11 11.14 -4.14
CA PHE A 367 -22.54 12.24 -3.27
C PHE A 367 -21.41 13.24 -3.02
N LEU A 368 -20.16 12.79 -2.89
CA LEU A 368 -19.04 13.67 -2.61
C LEU A 368 -18.66 14.57 -3.81
N SER A 369 -18.72 14.04 -5.03
CA SER A 369 -18.30 14.73 -6.24
C SER A 369 -19.30 15.80 -6.68
N GLN A 370 -18.82 17.01 -6.96
CA GLN A 370 -19.64 18.07 -7.57
C GLN A 370 -20.10 17.73 -8.99
N THR A 371 -19.46 16.74 -9.61
CA THR A 371 -19.70 16.40 -11.00
C THR A 371 -20.89 15.45 -11.19
N THR A 372 -21.22 14.66 -10.17
CA THR A 372 -22.36 13.73 -10.12
C THR A 372 -23.44 14.19 -9.13
N ASN A 373 -23.08 14.94 -8.08
CA ASN A 373 -24.03 15.53 -7.14
C ASN A 373 -24.44 16.95 -7.59
N LYS A 374 -25.65 17.07 -8.13
CA LYS A 374 -26.30 18.32 -8.54
C LYS A 374 -27.45 18.72 -7.61
N ARG A 375 -27.52 18.12 -6.42
CA ARG A 375 -28.58 18.39 -5.45
C ARG A 375 -28.49 19.83 -4.93
N THR A 376 -29.65 20.38 -4.61
CA THR A 376 -29.81 21.71 -4.01
C THR A 376 -30.33 21.66 -2.57
N ASP A 377 -30.52 20.45 -2.04
CA ASP A 377 -30.92 20.20 -0.66
C ASP A 377 -29.70 20.04 0.28
N GLU A 378 -29.93 19.58 1.50
CA GLU A 378 -28.88 19.42 2.51
C GLU A 378 -27.81 18.36 2.17
N TYR A 379 -27.97 17.61 1.07
CA TYR A 379 -27.01 16.62 0.59
C TYR A 379 -26.20 17.09 -0.63
N GLY A 380 -26.37 18.33 -1.09
CA GLY A 380 -25.60 18.91 -2.22
C GLY A 380 -25.07 20.32 -1.95
N GLY A 381 -24.34 20.88 -2.91
CA GLY A 381 -23.72 22.20 -2.77
C GLY A 381 -22.37 22.13 -2.05
N SER A 382 -22.31 22.58 -0.78
CA SER A 382 -21.05 22.67 -0.01
C SER A 382 -20.42 21.31 0.28
N LEU A 383 -19.12 21.27 0.63
CA LEU A 383 -18.44 20.02 0.95
C LEU A 383 -19.09 19.30 2.14
N GLU A 384 -19.51 20.04 3.17
CA GLU A 384 -20.19 19.49 4.35
C GLU A 384 -21.49 18.78 3.98
N ASN A 385 -22.27 19.36 3.06
CA ASN A 385 -23.50 18.75 2.56
C ASN A 385 -23.21 17.52 1.69
N ARG A 386 -22.21 17.60 0.82
CA ARG A 386 -21.82 16.48 -0.06
C ARG A 386 -21.23 15.30 0.73
N ALA A 387 -20.52 15.57 1.83
CA ALA A 387 -20.00 14.57 2.75
C ALA A 387 -21.06 14.04 3.75
N ARG A 388 -22.23 14.69 3.84
CA ARG A 388 -23.25 14.41 4.86
C ARG A 388 -23.68 12.94 4.91
N LEU A 389 -23.87 12.30 3.76
CA LEU A 389 -24.24 10.88 3.72
C LEU A 389 -23.17 9.98 4.37
N MET A 390 -21.89 10.25 4.11
CA MET A 390 -20.78 9.50 4.72
C MET A 390 -20.76 9.71 6.25
N VAL A 391 -21.00 10.95 6.68
CA VAL A 391 -21.06 11.33 8.10
C VAL A 391 -22.23 10.65 8.80
N GLU A 392 -23.43 10.67 8.22
CA GLU A 392 -24.62 10.02 8.78
C GLU A 392 -24.43 8.50 8.90
N VAL A 393 -23.82 7.85 7.90
CA VAL A 393 -23.43 6.44 7.97
C VAL A 393 -22.44 6.19 9.12
N ALA A 394 -21.36 6.98 9.19
CA ALA A 394 -20.35 6.84 10.24
C ALA A 394 -20.93 7.00 11.65
N GLN A 395 -21.76 8.03 11.85
CA GLN A 395 -22.40 8.32 13.13
C GLN A 395 -23.38 7.22 13.52
N SER A 396 -24.19 6.71 12.59
CA SER A 396 -25.11 5.61 12.84
C SER A 396 -24.36 4.32 13.22
N ILE A 397 -23.24 4.02 12.55
CA ILE A 397 -22.36 2.91 12.93
C ILE A 397 -21.79 3.12 14.33
N ARG A 398 -21.29 4.32 14.66
CA ARG A 398 -20.70 4.62 15.97
C ARG A 398 -21.72 4.65 17.11
N GLN A 399 -22.99 4.88 16.83
CA GLN A 399 -24.06 4.75 17.82
C GLN A 399 -24.25 3.28 18.27
N GLU A 400 -24.22 2.34 17.33
CA GLU A 400 -24.35 0.89 17.62
C GLU A 400 -23.02 0.25 18.05
N LEU A 401 -21.91 0.74 17.48
CA LEU A 401 -20.55 0.25 17.69
C LEU A 401 -19.61 1.43 18.03
N PRO A 402 -19.68 1.96 19.27
CA PRO A 402 -18.78 3.02 19.73
C PRO A 402 -17.33 2.62 19.56
N SER A 403 -16.40 3.57 19.39
CA SER A 403 -14.97 3.27 19.21
C SER A 403 -14.37 2.37 20.30
N SER A 404 -14.90 2.44 21.54
CA SER A 404 -14.53 1.56 22.66
C SER A 404 -14.89 0.07 22.47
N SER A 405 -15.73 -0.27 21.48
CA SER A 405 -16.00 -1.66 21.06
C SER A 405 -14.78 -2.32 20.39
N GLY A 406 -13.80 -1.53 19.97
CA GLY A 406 -12.65 -2.00 19.21
C GLY A 406 -12.92 -2.19 17.72
N PHE A 407 -14.11 -1.82 17.22
CA PHE A 407 -14.47 -1.94 15.81
C PHE A 407 -13.88 -0.80 14.97
N ILE A 408 -13.03 -1.15 14.01
CA ILE A 408 -12.32 -0.21 13.14
C ILE A 408 -13.30 0.38 12.11
N LEU A 409 -13.31 1.71 11.97
CA LEU A 409 -14.04 2.40 10.91
C LEU A 409 -13.05 3.03 9.93
N GLY A 410 -13.01 2.50 8.71
CA GLY A 410 -12.22 3.03 7.61
C GLY A 410 -13.08 3.66 6.52
N ILE A 411 -12.44 4.44 5.66
CA ILE A 411 -13.03 4.88 4.38
C ILE A 411 -11.99 4.80 3.27
N LYS A 412 -12.44 4.48 2.06
CA LYS A 412 -11.64 4.63 0.84
C LYS A 412 -12.14 5.82 0.05
N ILE A 413 -11.25 6.76 -0.29
CA ILE A 413 -11.60 7.96 -1.07
C ILE A 413 -10.67 8.14 -2.27
N ASN A 414 -11.15 8.89 -3.27
CA ASN A 414 -10.36 9.25 -4.44
C ASN A 414 -9.30 10.30 -4.09
N SER A 415 -8.08 10.13 -4.61
CA SER A 415 -6.96 11.06 -4.45
C SER A 415 -7.03 12.25 -5.40
N ALA A 416 -7.72 12.15 -6.53
CA ALA A 416 -8.00 13.27 -7.42
C ALA A 416 -9.11 12.91 -8.39
N GLU A 417 -10.04 13.85 -8.62
CA GLU A 417 -10.91 13.84 -9.79
C GLU A 417 -10.25 14.76 -10.82
N PHE A 418 -9.58 14.21 -11.83
CA PHE A 418 -8.77 14.96 -12.81
C PHE A 418 -9.60 15.84 -13.79
N GLN A 419 -10.79 16.28 -13.40
CA GLN A 419 -11.63 17.19 -14.16
C GLN A 419 -11.46 18.62 -13.63
N GLY A 420 -11.55 19.64 -14.49
CA GLY A 420 -11.28 21.06 -14.17
C GLY A 420 -12.17 21.72 -13.09
N HIS A 421 -12.98 20.93 -12.37
CA HIS A 421 -13.82 21.31 -11.23
C HIS A 421 -13.75 20.28 -10.08
N GLY A 422 -12.65 19.52 -9.99
CA GLY A 422 -12.45 18.46 -9.00
C GLY A 422 -12.02 18.93 -7.60
N PHE A 423 -11.85 17.94 -6.73
CA PHE A 423 -11.52 18.07 -5.31
C PHE A 423 -10.25 18.92 -5.05
N SER A 424 -10.41 20.10 -4.44
CA SER A 424 -9.29 21.03 -4.19
C SER A 424 -8.47 20.65 -2.94
N PRO A 425 -7.20 21.08 -2.79
CA PRO A 425 -6.43 20.88 -1.56
C PRO A 425 -7.12 21.43 -0.30
N ALA A 426 -7.90 22.52 -0.43
CA ALA A 426 -8.69 23.07 0.67
C ALA A 426 -9.85 22.14 1.06
N GLU A 427 -10.56 21.57 0.07
CA GLU A 427 -11.59 20.57 0.34
C GLU A 427 -11.00 19.28 0.92
N ALA A 428 -9.78 18.91 0.53
CA ALA A 428 -9.06 17.77 1.10
C ALA A 428 -8.80 17.96 2.60
N GLN A 429 -8.32 19.14 3.01
CA GLN A 429 -8.12 19.47 4.42
C GLN A 429 -9.44 19.41 5.20
N GLN A 430 -10.50 20.01 4.68
CA GLN A 430 -11.81 20.00 5.33
C GLN A 430 -12.39 18.59 5.45
N LEU A 431 -12.28 17.77 4.40
CA LEU A 431 -12.71 16.37 4.46
C LEU A 431 -11.94 15.59 5.51
N CYS A 432 -10.62 15.77 5.62
CA CYS A 432 -9.81 15.13 6.65
C CYS A 432 -10.28 15.47 8.06
N GLN A 433 -10.62 16.74 8.31
CA GLN A 433 -11.19 17.17 9.58
C GLN A 433 -12.55 16.52 9.85
N ILE A 434 -13.43 16.45 8.83
CA ILE A 434 -14.72 15.78 8.94
C ILE A 434 -14.54 14.30 9.28
N LEU A 435 -13.61 13.60 8.63
CA LEU A 435 -13.33 12.19 8.89
C LEU A 435 -12.79 11.97 10.32
N GLU A 436 -11.83 12.78 10.77
CA GLU A 436 -11.26 12.63 12.11
C GLU A 436 -12.28 12.96 13.22
N GLN A 437 -13.15 13.97 13.00
CA GLN A 437 -14.25 14.32 13.91
C GLN A 437 -15.30 13.21 14.03
N ASN A 438 -15.42 12.36 13.02
CA ASN A 438 -16.35 11.22 13.00
C ASN A 438 -15.63 9.88 13.29
N GLU A 439 -14.47 9.94 13.94
CA GLU A 439 -13.75 8.78 14.49
C GLU A 439 -13.40 7.70 13.46
N PHE A 440 -13.04 8.11 12.24
CA PHE A 440 -12.44 7.20 11.26
C PHE A 440 -11.03 6.82 11.71
N ASP A 441 -10.80 5.53 11.93
CA ASP A 441 -9.50 4.95 12.27
C ASP A 441 -8.49 5.10 11.13
N PHE A 442 -8.93 4.96 9.88
CA PHE A 442 -8.07 5.12 8.72
C PHE A 442 -8.78 5.63 7.46
N VAL A 443 -8.00 6.26 6.58
CA VAL A 443 -8.37 6.59 5.22
C VAL A 443 -7.42 5.88 4.25
N GLU A 444 -8.00 5.14 3.30
CA GLU A 444 -7.27 4.59 2.16
C GLU A 444 -7.41 5.55 0.96
N LEU A 445 -6.28 6.03 0.48
CA LEU A 445 -6.20 6.88 -0.70
C LEU A 445 -5.91 6.02 -1.92
N SER A 446 -6.78 6.15 -2.93
CA SER A 446 -6.70 5.48 -4.22
C SER A 446 -7.06 6.49 -5.31
N GLY A 447 -6.69 6.28 -6.57
CA GLY A 447 -7.14 7.15 -7.65
C GLY A 447 -7.94 6.44 -8.75
N GLY A 448 -8.67 7.25 -9.52
CA GLY A 448 -9.36 6.87 -10.75
C GLY A 448 -10.88 6.70 -10.58
N THR A 449 -11.62 6.65 -11.69
CA THR A 449 -13.04 6.28 -11.73
C THR A 449 -13.29 5.34 -12.92
N TYR A 450 -14.40 4.60 -12.96
CA TYR A 450 -14.75 3.78 -14.15
C TYR A 450 -14.92 4.62 -15.43
N GLU A 451 -15.31 5.90 -15.29
CA GLU A 451 -15.44 6.87 -16.39
C GLU A 451 -14.09 7.29 -16.99
N THR A 452 -13.02 7.20 -16.20
CA THR A 452 -11.65 7.45 -16.65
C THR A 452 -10.74 6.46 -15.91
N PRO A 453 -10.64 5.21 -16.41
CA PRO A 453 -9.62 4.30 -15.94
C PRO A 453 -8.30 5.06 -16.06
N MET A 454 -7.53 5.13 -14.98
CA MET A 454 -6.37 6.00 -14.89
C MET A 454 -5.22 5.51 -15.78
N PHE A 455 -5.39 5.72 -17.07
CA PHE A 455 -4.39 5.58 -18.12
C PHE A 455 -4.57 6.76 -19.08
N PRO A 456 -4.31 8.00 -18.67
CA PRO A 456 -4.10 9.03 -19.68
C PRO A 456 -2.88 8.60 -20.49
N ARG A 457 -3.12 8.22 -21.76
CA ARG A 457 -2.11 7.82 -22.76
C ARG A 457 -1.01 8.86 -22.99
N GLU A 458 -1.08 10.05 -22.38
CA GLU A 458 -0.36 11.22 -22.88
C GLU A 458 0.51 11.98 -21.87
N ARG A 459 0.71 11.55 -20.60
CA ARG A 459 1.53 12.38 -19.68
C ARG A 459 2.54 11.74 -18.72
N VAL A 460 2.85 10.45 -18.81
CA VAL A 460 4.01 9.93 -18.06
C VAL A 460 4.76 8.87 -18.89
N SER A 461 5.98 9.19 -19.32
CA SER A 461 6.85 8.31 -20.10
C SER A 461 7.55 7.22 -19.27
N THR A 462 7.28 7.14 -17.97
CA THR A 462 7.82 6.15 -17.04
C THR A 462 6.75 5.73 -16.02
N PRO A 463 6.58 4.43 -15.70
CA PRO A 463 5.70 4.02 -14.61
C PRO A 463 6.35 4.49 -13.29
N LYS A 464 5.90 5.62 -12.74
CA LYS A 464 6.30 6.00 -11.38
C LYS A 464 5.54 5.11 -10.39
N GLU A 465 6.28 4.37 -9.56
CA GLU A 465 5.71 3.77 -8.35
C GLU A 465 5.04 4.88 -7.52
N ALA A 466 3.92 4.54 -6.86
CA ALA A 466 3.25 5.45 -5.94
C ALA A 466 2.73 6.75 -6.59
N PHE A 467 1.98 6.58 -7.69
CA PHE A 467 1.35 7.63 -8.50
C PHE A 467 0.62 8.73 -7.71
N PHE A 468 0.13 8.43 -6.50
CA PHE A 468 -0.64 9.35 -5.67
C PHE A 468 0.16 10.11 -4.60
N LEU A 469 1.47 9.84 -4.45
CA LEU A 469 2.25 10.39 -3.32
C LEU A 469 2.24 11.92 -3.24
N GLU A 470 2.23 12.62 -4.37
CA GLU A 470 2.17 14.10 -4.38
C GLU A 470 0.89 14.60 -3.71
N PHE A 471 -0.26 14.01 -4.02
CA PHE A 471 -1.52 14.36 -3.36
C PHE A 471 -1.55 13.94 -1.89
N VAL A 472 -1.08 12.72 -1.61
CA VAL A 472 -1.06 12.19 -0.24
C VAL A 472 -0.18 13.04 0.67
N SER A 473 0.90 13.61 0.16
CA SER A 473 1.77 14.53 0.91
C SER A 473 1.07 15.81 1.39
N MET A 474 -0.05 16.18 0.77
CA MET A 474 -0.89 17.29 1.22
C MET A 474 -1.91 16.87 2.28
N ILE A 475 -2.36 15.61 2.26
CA ILE A 475 -3.42 15.09 3.14
C ILE A 475 -2.86 14.51 4.44
N ALA A 476 -1.91 13.58 4.33
CA ALA A 476 -1.48 12.78 5.47
C ALA A 476 -0.98 13.63 6.66
N PRO A 477 -0.24 14.74 6.46
CA PRO A 477 0.17 15.59 7.58
C PRO A 477 -0.97 16.30 8.34
N LEU A 478 -2.18 16.32 7.77
CA LEU A 478 -3.36 16.96 8.37
C LEU A 478 -4.13 16.00 9.29
N LEU A 479 -3.84 14.71 9.25
CA LEU A 479 -4.46 13.68 10.08
C LEU A 479 -3.60 13.46 11.32
N SER A 480 -4.19 13.56 12.51
CA SER A 480 -3.47 13.40 13.78
C SER A 480 -3.74 12.05 14.45
N LYS A 481 -4.97 11.54 14.28
CA LYS A 481 -5.44 10.27 14.85
C LYS A 481 -5.79 9.26 13.76
N THR A 482 -6.43 9.73 12.69
CA THR A 482 -6.78 8.88 11.53
C THR A 482 -5.50 8.50 10.78
N LYS A 483 -5.35 7.21 10.46
CA LYS A 483 -4.18 6.68 9.75
C LYS A 483 -4.36 6.74 8.24
N SER A 484 -3.28 6.98 7.52
CA SER A 484 -3.27 7.05 6.06
C SER A 484 -2.70 5.78 5.44
N TYR A 485 -3.47 5.15 4.56
CA TYR A 485 -3.00 4.11 3.66
C TYR A 485 -3.01 4.63 2.23
N ILE A 486 -2.04 4.21 1.43
CA ILE A 486 -2.00 4.47 -0.01
C ILE A 486 -1.96 3.15 -0.78
N THR A 487 -2.85 3.00 -1.75
CA THR A 487 -2.91 1.84 -2.63
C THR A 487 -2.72 2.29 -4.08
N GLY A 488 -1.65 1.84 -4.74
CA GLY A 488 -1.45 2.15 -6.15
C GLY A 488 -0.04 1.89 -6.67
N GLY A 489 0.14 0.77 -7.35
CA GLY A 489 1.31 0.54 -8.21
C GLY A 489 2.63 0.21 -7.52
N PHE A 490 2.63 -0.09 -6.23
CA PHE A 490 3.84 -0.58 -5.54
C PHE A 490 4.28 -1.94 -6.07
N ARG A 491 5.57 -2.05 -6.41
CA ARG A 491 6.18 -3.27 -6.95
C ARG A 491 7.44 -3.66 -6.19
N THR A 492 8.13 -2.72 -5.56
CA THR A 492 9.39 -2.95 -4.84
C THR A 492 9.29 -2.61 -3.35
N ALA A 493 10.03 -3.33 -2.51
CA ALA A 493 10.14 -3.03 -1.09
C ALA A 493 10.72 -1.62 -0.84
N SER A 494 11.67 -1.18 -1.68
CA SER A 494 12.24 0.16 -1.60
C SER A 494 11.22 1.25 -1.90
N GLY A 495 10.37 1.08 -2.92
CA GLY A 495 9.27 2.00 -3.21
C GLY A 495 8.25 2.08 -2.08
N MET A 496 7.95 0.94 -1.45
CA MET A 496 7.07 0.88 -0.28
C MET A 496 7.69 1.59 0.94
N VAL A 497 8.96 1.35 1.23
CA VAL A 497 9.73 2.04 2.29
C VAL A 497 9.80 3.55 2.03
N ALA A 498 10.01 3.97 0.77
CA ALA A 498 10.05 5.38 0.42
C ALA A 498 8.71 6.08 0.69
N ALA A 499 7.59 5.41 0.40
CA ALA A 499 6.25 5.94 0.66
C ALA A 499 5.94 6.08 2.16
N MET A 500 6.54 5.27 3.04
CA MET A 500 6.37 5.38 4.50
C MET A 500 6.83 6.71 5.09
N LYS A 501 7.59 7.52 4.34
CA LYS A 501 7.92 8.90 4.73
C LYS A 501 6.69 9.83 4.72
N THR A 502 5.64 9.43 4.02
CA THR A 502 4.45 10.25 3.76
C THR A 502 3.19 9.63 4.34
N VAL A 503 3.10 8.29 4.41
CA VAL A 503 1.91 7.56 4.86
C VAL A 503 2.19 6.64 6.04
N ASP A 504 1.12 6.24 6.73
CA ASP A 504 1.19 5.30 7.84
C ASP A 504 1.20 3.84 7.41
N GLY A 505 0.76 3.51 6.19
CA GLY A 505 0.74 2.14 5.68
C GLY A 505 0.58 2.00 4.16
N ILE A 506 0.89 0.80 3.65
CA ILE A 506 1.03 0.50 2.22
C ILE A 506 0.00 -0.53 1.78
N GLY A 507 -0.82 -0.15 0.80
CA GLY A 507 -1.82 -1.01 0.19
C GLY A 507 -1.32 -1.72 -1.08
N LEU A 508 -1.53 -3.03 -1.14
CA LEU A 508 -1.21 -3.90 -2.27
C LEU A 508 -2.48 -4.59 -2.78
N ALA A 509 -2.68 -4.59 -4.10
CA ALA A 509 -3.84 -5.21 -4.75
C ALA A 509 -3.39 -6.33 -5.70
N ARG A 510 -3.37 -6.09 -7.02
CA ARG A 510 -3.03 -7.09 -8.05
C ARG A 510 -1.79 -7.95 -7.78
N PRO A 511 -0.66 -7.42 -7.25
CA PRO A 511 0.49 -8.29 -6.93
C PRO A 511 0.17 -9.43 -5.96
N THR A 512 -0.78 -9.21 -5.06
CA THR A 512 -1.17 -10.18 -4.02
C THR A 512 -1.97 -11.37 -4.56
N CYS A 513 -2.37 -11.34 -5.84
CA CYS A 513 -3.06 -12.45 -6.48
C CYS A 513 -2.09 -13.55 -6.90
N GLN A 514 -0.95 -13.17 -7.49
CA GLN A 514 0.12 -14.10 -7.84
C GLN A 514 1.00 -14.42 -6.64
N GLU A 515 1.48 -13.38 -5.97
CA GLU A 515 2.39 -13.50 -4.83
C GLU A 515 1.62 -13.22 -3.55
N PHE A 516 0.66 -14.08 -3.23
CA PHE A 516 -0.19 -13.87 -2.05
C PHE A 516 0.61 -13.85 -0.74
N ARG A 517 1.84 -14.40 -0.72
CA ARG A 517 2.81 -14.39 0.38
C ARG A 517 3.74 -13.16 0.42
N LEU A 518 3.62 -12.24 -0.53
CA LEU A 518 4.57 -11.15 -0.74
C LEU A 518 4.97 -10.35 0.52
N PRO A 519 4.05 -9.95 1.44
CA PRO A 519 4.47 -9.23 2.65
C PRO A 519 5.39 -10.06 3.54
N ARG A 520 5.01 -11.32 3.82
CA ARG A 520 5.85 -12.25 4.56
C ARG A 520 7.19 -12.40 3.88
N ASP A 521 7.21 -12.64 2.57
CA ASP A 521 8.45 -12.89 1.85
C ASP A 521 9.34 -11.62 1.81
N ILE A 522 8.78 -10.40 1.78
CA ILE A 522 9.52 -9.15 1.97
C ILE A 522 10.03 -9.00 3.41
N LEU A 523 9.19 -9.27 4.41
CA LEU A 523 9.53 -9.14 5.84
C LEU A 523 10.54 -10.20 6.31
N GLU A 524 10.55 -11.38 5.71
CA GLU A 524 11.54 -12.44 5.91
C GLU A 524 12.78 -12.24 5.00
N GLY A 525 12.68 -11.24 4.11
CA GLY A 525 13.70 -10.79 3.17
C GLY A 525 13.96 -11.75 1.99
N GLN A 526 13.10 -12.72 1.75
CA GLN A 526 13.20 -13.66 0.64
C GLN A 526 13.07 -12.98 -0.73
N VAL A 527 12.31 -11.89 -0.81
CA VAL A 527 12.13 -11.10 -2.04
C VAL A 527 12.20 -9.60 -1.76
N THR A 528 12.58 -8.83 -2.76
CA THR A 528 12.71 -7.36 -2.67
C THR A 528 11.64 -6.62 -3.46
N GLY A 529 10.72 -7.37 -4.07
CA GLY A 529 9.69 -6.86 -4.95
C GLY A 529 8.95 -8.01 -5.62
N VAL A 530 8.01 -7.63 -6.48
CA VAL A 530 7.12 -8.56 -7.18
C VAL A 530 7.80 -9.13 -8.41
N ILE A 531 7.36 -10.31 -8.83
CA ILE A 531 7.73 -10.92 -10.10
C ILE A 531 7.24 -10.03 -11.26
N GLU A 532 8.14 -9.73 -12.19
CA GLU A 532 7.79 -8.99 -13.41
C GLU A 532 6.98 -9.87 -14.36
N GLN A 533 5.72 -9.49 -14.55
CA GLN A 533 4.81 -10.19 -15.44
C GLN A 533 4.99 -9.73 -16.88
N LYS A 534 4.90 -10.65 -17.84
CA LYS A 534 4.92 -10.33 -19.28
C LYS A 534 3.61 -9.73 -19.79
N VAL A 535 2.57 -9.73 -18.97
CA VAL A 535 1.30 -9.06 -19.27
C VAL A 535 1.49 -7.55 -19.24
N ASP A 536 0.96 -6.86 -20.26
CA ASP A 536 0.90 -5.39 -20.26
C ASP A 536 0.12 -4.88 -19.04
N GLN A 537 0.85 -4.24 -18.12
CA GLN A 537 0.32 -3.74 -16.86
C GLN A 537 -0.67 -2.57 -17.04
N GLN A 538 -0.70 -1.97 -18.23
CA GLN A 538 -1.66 -0.92 -18.61
C GLN A 538 -2.97 -1.49 -19.16
N ASN A 539 -2.99 -2.76 -19.56
CA ASN A 539 -4.21 -3.43 -19.99
C ASN A 539 -5.04 -3.85 -18.78
N PHE A 540 -5.96 -2.98 -18.36
CA PHE A 540 -6.81 -3.22 -17.20
C PHE A 540 -7.66 -4.50 -17.31
N GLY A 541 -8.28 -4.75 -18.47
CA GLY A 541 -9.12 -5.93 -18.68
C GLY A 541 -8.30 -7.23 -18.52
N LEU A 542 -7.13 -7.27 -19.13
CA LEU A 542 -6.24 -8.42 -19.07
C LEU A 542 -5.68 -8.64 -17.67
N THR A 543 -5.17 -7.59 -17.01
CA THR A 543 -4.63 -7.70 -15.64
C THR A 543 -5.72 -8.03 -14.61
N SER A 544 -6.97 -7.60 -14.83
CA SER A 544 -8.10 -7.97 -13.98
C SER A 544 -8.49 -9.43 -14.14
N ALA A 545 -8.54 -9.93 -15.38
CA ALA A 545 -8.79 -11.35 -15.65
C ALA A 545 -7.71 -12.24 -15.04
N ALA A 546 -6.43 -11.84 -15.14
CA ALA A 546 -5.31 -12.55 -14.54
C ALA A 546 -5.43 -12.61 -13.02
N ALA A 547 -5.61 -11.45 -12.38
CA ALA A 547 -5.75 -11.34 -10.93
C ALA A 547 -6.93 -12.17 -10.40
N GLY A 548 -8.08 -12.12 -11.08
CA GLY A 548 -9.26 -12.91 -10.71
C GLY A 548 -9.06 -14.42 -10.86
N THR A 549 -8.41 -14.85 -11.94
CA THR A 549 -8.06 -16.27 -12.17
C THR A 549 -7.10 -16.77 -11.10
N GLN A 550 -6.06 -15.99 -10.79
CA GLN A 550 -5.09 -16.31 -9.74
C GLN A 550 -5.74 -16.39 -8.36
N MET A 551 -6.62 -15.46 -8.00
CA MET A 551 -7.40 -15.53 -6.74
C MET A 551 -8.24 -16.81 -6.67
N LYS A 552 -8.85 -17.22 -7.78
CA LYS A 552 -9.63 -18.46 -7.85
C LYS A 552 -8.74 -19.70 -7.65
N GLN A 553 -7.54 -19.72 -8.22
CA GLN A 553 -6.55 -20.78 -8.00
C GLN A 553 -6.12 -20.85 -6.53
N VAL A 554 -5.77 -19.72 -5.91
CA VAL A 554 -5.43 -19.67 -4.47
C VAL A 554 -6.59 -20.18 -3.62
N GLY A 555 -7.82 -19.77 -3.93
CA GLY A 555 -9.02 -20.25 -3.25
C GLY A 555 -9.21 -21.77 -3.34
N LYS A 556 -8.72 -22.40 -4.40
CA LYS A 556 -8.72 -23.86 -4.62
C LYS A 556 -7.48 -24.59 -4.08
N ASP A 557 -6.59 -23.90 -3.36
CA ASP A 557 -5.28 -24.41 -2.94
C ASP A 557 -4.37 -24.81 -4.10
N GLU A 558 -4.52 -24.13 -5.24
CA GLU A 558 -3.67 -24.28 -6.42
C GLU A 558 -2.62 -23.16 -6.46
N GLN A 559 -1.44 -23.45 -7.01
CA GLN A 559 -0.45 -22.40 -7.26
C GLN A 559 -0.97 -21.44 -8.33
N PRO A 560 -0.94 -20.12 -8.09
CA PRO A 560 -1.30 -19.13 -9.10
C PRO A 560 -0.44 -19.29 -10.34
N ILE A 561 -1.06 -19.15 -11.51
CA ILE A 561 -0.32 -19.13 -12.77
C ILE A 561 0.71 -18.00 -12.78
N ASP A 562 1.97 -18.33 -13.06
CA ASP A 562 3.04 -17.35 -13.22
C ASP A 562 3.09 -16.84 -14.66
N LEU A 563 2.68 -15.59 -14.87
CA LEU A 563 2.65 -14.95 -16.19
C LEU A 563 3.97 -14.26 -16.56
N SER A 564 5.04 -14.49 -15.78
CA SER A 564 6.41 -14.21 -16.21
C SER A 564 6.93 -15.26 -17.20
N ASP A 565 6.38 -16.49 -17.17
CA ASP A 565 6.70 -17.55 -18.11
C ASP A 565 5.91 -17.43 -19.43
N GLU A 566 6.62 -17.62 -20.55
CA GLU A 566 6.03 -17.46 -21.90
C GLU A 566 4.98 -18.52 -22.22
N LYS A 567 5.17 -19.75 -21.75
CA LYS A 567 4.25 -20.87 -22.01
C LYS A 567 2.98 -20.67 -21.19
N ASN A 568 3.12 -20.29 -19.93
CA ASN A 568 2.00 -19.95 -19.06
C ASN A 568 1.19 -18.78 -19.63
N LEU A 569 1.84 -17.71 -20.10
CA LEU A 569 1.14 -16.59 -20.74
C LEU A 569 0.33 -17.03 -21.97
N LYS A 570 0.91 -17.87 -22.84
CA LYS A 570 0.18 -18.38 -24.03
C LYS A 570 -1.02 -19.25 -23.64
N LEU A 571 -0.86 -20.09 -22.62
CA LEU A 571 -1.93 -20.93 -22.09
C LEU A 571 -3.06 -20.07 -21.50
N PHE A 572 -2.69 -19.07 -20.70
CA PHE A 572 -3.64 -18.10 -20.13
C PHE A 572 -4.44 -17.38 -21.21
N MET A 573 -3.76 -16.86 -22.25
CA MET A 573 -4.43 -16.14 -23.35
C MET A 573 -5.39 -17.02 -24.14
N LYS A 574 -5.05 -18.30 -24.36
CA LYS A 574 -5.92 -19.29 -25.02
C LYS A 574 -7.22 -19.46 -24.23
N HIS A 575 -7.12 -19.82 -22.95
CA HIS A 575 -8.31 -20.05 -22.13
C HIS A 575 -9.12 -18.77 -21.89
N LEU A 576 -8.46 -17.61 -21.80
CA LEU A 576 -9.15 -16.34 -21.66
C LEU A 576 -10.05 -16.06 -22.88
N GLY A 577 -9.61 -16.43 -24.07
CA GLY A 577 -10.41 -16.37 -25.29
C GLY A 577 -11.64 -17.27 -25.24
N GLU A 578 -11.46 -18.54 -24.87
CA GLU A 578 -12.54 -19.54 -24.72
C GLU A 578 -13.59 -19.09 -23.69
N TRP A 579 -13.13 -18.66 -22.50
CA TRP A 579 -14.00 -18.16 -21.45
C TRP A 579 -14.74 -16.88 -21.86
N SER A 580 -14.07 -15.95 -22.53
CA SER A 580 -14.70 -14.72 -23.03
C SER A 580 -15.81 -15.00 -24.04
N GLN A 581 -15.66 -16.04 -24.87
CA GLN A 581 -16.70 -16.46 -25.80
C GLN A 581 -17.91 -17.04 -25.05
N GLN A 582 -17.68 -17.91 -24.07
CA GLN A 582 -18.77 -18.50 -23.27
C GLN A 582 -19.57 -17.42 -22.52
N VAL A 583 -18.90 -16.43 -21.93
CA VAL A 583 -19.57 -15.29 -21.26
C VAL A 583 -20.41 -14.48 -22.24
N GLN A 584 -19.97 -14.31 -23.50
CA GLN A 584 -20.76 -13.64 -24.54
C GLN A 584 -21.98 -14.46 -24.98
N GLU A 585 -21.89 -15.79 -24.96
CA GLU A 585 -23.01 -16.69 -25.27
C GLU A 585 -24.03 -16.73 -24.11
N ASP A 586 -23.59 -16.49 -22.87
CA ASP A 586 -24.42 -16.49 -21.65
C ASP A 586 -25.09 -15.15 -21.32
N VAL A 587 -25.10 -14.20 -22.25
CA VAL A 587 -25.66 -12.84 -22.03
C VAL A 587 -27.13 -12.86 -21.62
N ILE A 588 -27.92 -13.86 -22.05
CA ILE A 588 -29.34 -13.93 -21.71
C ILE A 588 -29.57 -14.57 -20.33
N THR A 589 -28.85 -15.65 -19.99
CA THR A 589 -29.20 -16.44 -18.82
C THR A 589 -28.50 -15.98 -17.54
N MET A 590 -27.37 -15.27 -17.66
CA MET A 590 -26.57 -14.83 -16.51
C MET A 590 -26.20 -15.99 -15.58
N SER A 591 -26.00 -17.19 -16.14
CA SER A 591 -25.65 -18.39 -15.37
C SER A 591 -24.15 -18.43 -15.04
N MET A 592 -23.32 -17.86 -15.91
CA MET A 592 -21.89 -17.71 -15.75
C MET A 592 -21.56 -16.46 -14.94
N TYR A 593 -20.69 -16.64 -13.94
CA TYR A 593 -20.17 -15.57 -13.11
C TYR A 593 -18.75 -15.92 -12.64
N GLY A 594 -18.09 -14.99 -11.96
CA GLY A 594 -16.73 -15.21 -11.49
C GLY A 594 -15.68 -14.96 -12.57
N PHE A 595 -14.49 -15.49 -12.31
CA PHE A 595 -13.38 -15.50 -13.25
C PHE A 595 -13.18 -16.90 -13.84
N MET A 596 -12.39 -16.95 -14.91
CA MET A 596 -12.01 -18.16 -15.62
C MET A 596 -11.40 -19.21 -14.70
N ASP A 597 -11.71 -20.48 -14.97
CA ASP A 597 -10.98 -21.63 -14.43
C ASP A 597 -9.92 -22.12 -15.42
N LEU A 598 -8.74 -22.45 -14.91
CA LEU A 598 -7.71 -23.12 -15.69
C LEU A 598 -7.79 -24.65 -15.47
N PRO A 599 -7.63 -25.49 -16.52
CA PRO A 599 -7.71 -26.94 -16.38
C PRO A 599 -6.61 -27.51 -15.48
N LYS A 600 -6.96 -28.41 -14.56
CA LYS A 600 -5.98 -29.12 -13.71
C LYS A 600 -5.03 -29.97 -14.57
N GLY A 601 -3.71 -29.76 -14.42
CA GLY A 601 -2.68 -30.63 -14.98
C GLY A 601 -2.01 -30.15 -16.28
N GLU A 602 -2.43 -29.03 -16.87
CA GLU A 602 -1.68 -28.37 -17.95
C GLU A 602 -0.49 -27.59 -17.34
N ALA A 603 0.55 -28.34 -16.95
CA ALA A 603 1.91 -27.89 -16.59
C ALA A 603 2.03 -26.55 -15.85
N PHE A 604 1.43 -26.43 -14.66
CA PHE A 604 1.76 -25.35 -13.72
C PHE A 604 2.97 -25.76 -12.88
N GLN A 605 4.16 -25.83 -13.50
CA GLN A 605 5.42 -25.92 -12.76
C GLN A 605 6.06 -24.53 -12.79
N GLY A 606 5.86 -23.79 -11.70
CA GLY A 606 6.59 -22.58 -11.33
C GLY A 606 7.21 -22.81 -9.96
#